data_AF-A0A4P2QUX4-F1
#
_entry.id   AF-A0A4P2QUX4-F1
#
_cell.length_a   1.000
_cell.length_b   1.000
_cell.length_c   1.000
_cell.angle_alpha   90.00
_cell.angle_beta   90.00
_cell.angle_gamma   90.00
#
_symmetry.space_group_name_H-M   'P 1'
#
loop_
_entity.id
_entity.type
_entity.pdbx_description
1 polymer ?
#
loop_
_entity_poly.entity_id
_entity_poly.type
_entity_poly.pdbx_seq_one_letter_code
_entity_poly.pdbx_strand_id
1 'polypeptide(L)'
;MLALMRRERERAERAPSPLVRARILEAIPGLFPDTSGLTRAPRCSDELADESAAALRGDPLVFSRLLVARLRTARDPGALLPLVTRREERITAYELGPAEPGPAPPRSLVRSLALASLPAPWLMSHHPEGRQLLLERLRDGGDAREQLLLHGAAAALFQEAARGDPARAQGGAGPSLLRAWLPDLARRLEGPADPVSLELAIRRLADVGAYGARFGVGPEARALVDRILAARGELPLTRGIAGAARDLAEVARGALHDLDIPRRSAAPVDLPPPRRDRFRVFGDWLDAEPAGGKVAAADALARVRDLDGELATLRFNPSRCRVLEELGLWLPPDEASRRFDALVAPVFDGERVRLSTEALCRMRVALRLDGVDEARRVKLLLRLMSATPAQIGAPDTRGDEPRPALATPLDAASVAAEAARALARNLGWIDRHADLRAWLEAQALAPVPPGGPAAARWRLLQPAFERVVALHASGGPEARPEVARAILRGWMESVRAAEAQQRVSDAPMGEVVNARLRALGEHGQRAGLAEEVGAFLDERKSERAAVVASYLLSL
;
A
#
# COMPACT_ATOMS: atom_id res chain seq x y z
N MET A 1 22.26 -13.15 5.48
CA MET A 1 20.87 -13.59 5.19
C MET A 1 20.69 -15.08 5.40
N LEU A 2 21.44 -15.98 4.73
CA LEU A 2 21.29 -17.44 4.90
C LEU A 2 21.48 -17.91 6.36
N ALA A 3 22.43 -17.35 7.10
CA ALA A 3 22.62 -17.65 8.53
C ALA A 3 21.42 -17.21 9.40
N LEU A 4 20.80 -16.06 9.08
CA LEU A 4 19.59 -15.57 9.74
C LEU A 4 18.42 -16.54 9.48
N MET A 5 18.26 -17.01 8.24
CA MET A 5 17.22 -17.97 7.89
C MET A 5 17.37 -19.31 8.60
N ARG A 6 18.58 -19.90 8.58
CA ARG A 6 18.86 -21.18 9.28
C ARG A 6 18.55 -21.04 10.77
N ARG A 7 18.95 -19.93 11.36
CA ARG A 7 18.66 -19.63 12.76
C ARG A 7 17.17 -19.50 13.06
N GLU A 8 16.41 -18.75 12.27
CA GLU A 8 14.96 -18.66 12.49
C GLU A 8 14.25 -19.99 12.25
N ARG A 9 14.74 -20.80 11.31
CA ARG A 9 14.27 -22.18 11.13
C ARG A 9 14.55 -23.03 12.37
N GLU A 10 15.80 -23.06 12.86
CA GLU A 10 16.17 -23.82 14.06
C GLU A 10 15.36 -23.41 15.29
N ARG A 11 15.00 -22.12 15.39
CA ARG A 11 14.13 -21.60 16.44
C ARG A 11 12.69 -22.04 16.27
N ALA A 12 12.18 -21.98 15.05
CA ALA A 12 10.86 -22.50 14.73
C ALA A 12 10.76 -24.00 15.07
N GLU A 13 11.81 -24.79 14.82
CA GLU A 13 11.89 -26.21 15.20
C GLU A 13 11.89 -26.43 16.72
N ARG A 14 12.49 -25.51 17.49
CA ARG A 14 12.54 -25.54 18.96
C ARG A 14 11.37 -24.84 19.65
N ALA A 15 10.43 -24.27 18.89
CA ALA A 15 9.35 -23.48 19.45
C ALA A 15 8.42 -24.31 20.36
N PRO A 16 7.93 -23.74 21.47
CA PRO A 16 7.15 -24.46 22.48
C PRO A 16 5.77 -24.89 21.98
N SER A 17 5.26 -24.28 20.90
CA SER A 17 3.97 -24.63 20.31
C SER A 17 3.98 -24.51 18.78
N PRO A 18 3.09 -25.24 18.08
CA PRO A 18 2.91 -25.09 16.63
C PRO A 18 2.55 -23.66 16.20
N LEU A 19 1.83 -22.91 17.05
CA LEU A 19 1.46 -21.52 16.77
C LEU A 19 2.69 -20.60 16.82
N VAL A 20 3.55 -20.74 17.84
CA VAL A 20 4.81 -19.98 17.93
C VAL A 20 5.73 -20.35 16.76
N ARG A 21 5.85 -21.64 16.45
CA ARG A 21 6.60 -22.14 15.28
C ARG A 21 6.15 -21.47 14.00
N ALA A 22 4.85 -21.48 13.72
CA ALA A 22 4.31 -20.91 12.50
C ALA A 22 4.52 -19.39 12.44
N ARG A 23 4.36 -18.67 13.56
CA ARG A 23 4.63 -17.23 13.63
C ARG A 23 6.08 -16.86 13.32
N ILE A 24 7.04 -17.62 13.83
CA ILE A 24 8.46 -17.42 13.50
C ILE A 24 8.67 -17.60 11.99
N LEU A 25 8.11 -18.66 11.40
CA LEU A 25 8.21 -18.91 9.96
C LEU A 25 7.53 -17.83 9.12
N GLU A 26 6.38 -17.31 9.54
CA GLU A 26 5.67 -16.22 8.88
C GLU A 26 6.43 -14.89 8.87
N ALA A 27 7.32 -14.66 9.84
CA ALA A 27 8.16 -13.47 9.87
C ALA A 27 9.29 -13.55 8.83
N ILE A 28 9.72 -14.77 8.43
CA ILE A 28 10.89 -14.99 7.55
C ILE A 28 10.82 -14.20 6.23
N PRO A 29 9.70 -14.17 5.47
CA PRO A 29 9.62 -13.39 4.25
C PRO A 29 9.84 -11.88 4.47
N GLY A 30 9.41 -11.35 5.61
CA GLY A 30 9.63 -9.95 6.00
C GLY A 30 11.09 -9.63 6.34
N LEU A 31 11.91 -10.64 6.65
CA LEU A 31 13.34 -10.49 6.91
C LEU A 31 14.15 -10.19 5.65
N PHE A 32 13.61 -10.43 4.46
CA PHE A 32 14.26 -10.08 3.20
C PHE A 32 13.91 -8.64 2.80
N PRO A 33 14.89 -7.83 2.38
CA PRO A 33 14.58 -6.62 1.62
C PRO A 33 13.93 -7.04 0.29
N ASP A 34 13.15 -6.17 -0.32
CA ASP A 34 12.57 -6.42 -1.64
C ASP A 34 13.71 -6.70 -2.65
N THR A 35 13.93 -7.98 -2.97
CA THR A 35 14.96 -8.44 -3.90
C THR A 35 14.45 -8.48 -5.34
N SER A 36 13.32 -7.85 -5.66
CA SER A 36 12.76 -7.83 -7.02
C SER A 36 13.74 -7.28 -8.08
N GLY A 37 14.69 -6.43 -7.68
CA GLY A 37 15.78 -5.94 -8.54
C GLY A 37 17.04 -6.82 -8.56
N LEU A 38 17.13 -7.86 -7.73
CA LEU A 38 18.29 -8.73 -7.61
C LEU A 38 17.95 -10.10 -8.17
N THR A 39 17.96 -10.22 -9.49
CA THR A 39 17.96 -11.51 -10.23
C THR A 39 19.09 -12.46 -9.80
N ARG A 40 19.98 -12.03 -8.90
CA ARG A 40 21.11 -12.77 -8.31
C ARG A 40 21.09 -12.83 -6.78
N ALA A 41 20.04 -12.36 -6.09
CA ALA A 41 19.95 -12.57 -4.65
C ALA A 41 19.92 -14.07 -4.34
N PRO A 42 20.60 -14.54 -3.29
CA PRO A 42 20.56 -15.94 -2.93
C PRO A 42 19.11 -16.32 -2.63
N ARG A 43 18.64 -17.34 -3.35
CA ARG A 43 17.38 -18.02 -3.04
C ARG A 43 17.45 -18.48 -1.59
N CYS A 44 16.29 -18.70 -0.96
CA CYS A 44 16.24 -19.51 0.26
C CYS A 44 17.17 -20.71 0.07
N SER A 45 17.97 -21.10 1.09
CA SER A 45 18.79 -22.31 0.96
C SER A 45 17.92 -23.43 0.39
N ASP A 46 18.38 -24.11 -0.66
CA ASP A 46 17.57 -25.07 -1.43
C ASP A 46 16.82 -26.04 -0.50
N GLU A 47 17.42 -26.43 0.63
CA GLU A 47 16.82 -27.19 1.73
C GLU A 47 15.48 -26.66 2.28
N LEU A 48 15.34 -25.34 2.54
CA LEU A 48 14.07 -24.78 3.07
C LEU A 48 13.00 -24.72 1.99
N ALA A 49 13.41 -24.44 0.75
CA ALA A 49 12.52 -24.45 -0.40
C ALA A 49 12.02 -25.88 -0.68
N ASP A 50 12.92 -26.88 -0.60
CA ASP A 50 12.64 -28.30 -0.81
C ASP A 50 11.77 -28.89 0.30
N GLU A 51 12.03 -28.56 1.57
CA GLU A 51 11.20 -28.98 2.70
C GLU A 51 9.80 -28.36 2.63
N SER A 52 9.72 -27.06 2.29
CA SER A 52 8.44 -26.40 2.08
C SER A 52 7.70 -27.07 0.92
N ALA A 53 8.36 -27.25 -0.23
CA ALA A 53 7.79 -27.92 -1.40
C ALA A 53 7.35 -29.36 -1.10
N ALA A 54 8.13 -30.12 -0.32
CA ALA A 54 7.78 -31.47 0.12
C ALA A 54 6.50 -31.46 0.97
N ALA A 55 6.38 -30.55 1.94
CA ALA A 55 5.18 -30.41 2.75
C ALA A 55 3.94 -30.02 1.92
N LEU A 56 4.12 -29.22 0.86
CA LEU A 56 3.05 -28.82 -0.05
C LEU A 56 2.55 -29.97 -0.95
N ARG A 57 3.37 -31.02 -1.15
CA ARG A 57 3.02 -32.17 -1.99
C ARG A 57 2.11 -33.21 -1.32
N GLY A 58 1.89 -33.13 0.00
CA GLY A 58 1.07 -34.09 0.74
C GLY A 58 -0.34 -34.32 0.17
N ASP A 59 -0.84 -35.55 0.30
CA ASP A 59 -2.17 -35.98 -0.14
C ASP A 59 -2.76 -37.02 0.85
N PRO A 60 -3.81 -36.68 1.64
CA PRO A 60 -4.43 -35.36 1.70
C PRO A 60 -3.47 -34.30 2.26
N LEU A 61 -3.66 -33.05 1.83
CA LEU A 61 -2.90 -31.91 2.34
C LEU A 61 -3.45 -31.50 3.71
N VAL A 62 -2.61 -31.63 4.74
CA VAL A 62 -2.98 -31.26 6.12
C VAL A 62 -3.03 -29.74 6.25
N PHE A 63 -4.24 -29.19 6.40
CA PHE A 63 -4.46 -27.76 6.58
C PHE A 63 -4.31 -27.36 8.04
N SER A 64 -3.25 -26.61 8.34
CA SER A 64 -2.93 -26.11 9.68
C SER A 64 -2.26 -24.75 9.60
N ARG A 65 -2.06 -24.10 10.75
CA ARG A 65 -1.28 -22.85 10.84
C ARG A 65 0.14 -23.01 10.30
N LEU A 66 0.76 -24.17 10.48
CA LEU A 66 2.10 -24.45 9.94
C LEU A 66 2.10 -24.53 8.40
N LEU A 67 1.05 -25.07 7.80
CA LEU A 67 0.89 -25.04 6.34
C LEU A 67 0.78 -23.60 5.82
N VAL A 68 -0.01 -22.75 6.49
CA VAL A 68 -0.15 -21.32 6.13
C VAL A 68 1.21 -20.62 6.13
N ALA A 69 2.01 -20.82 7.18
CA ALA A 69 3.36 -20.27 7.26
C ALA A 69 4.24 -20.73 6.09
N ARG A 70 4.21 -22.03 5.76
CA ARG A 70 4.97 -22.61 4.65
C ARG A 70 4.55 -22.07 3.28
N LEU A 71 3.25 -21.87 3.06
CA LEU A 71 2.73 -21.27 1.83
C LEU A 71 3.24 -19.84 1.64
N ARG A 72 3.31 -19.05 2.71
CA ARG A 72 3.82 -17.67 2.68
C ARG A 72 5.33 -17.59 2.44
N THR A 73 6.08 -18.63 2.81
CA THR A 73 7.53 -18.72 2.57
C THR A 73 7.87 -19.33 1.21
N ALA A 74 6.98 -20.12 0.63
CA ALA A 74 7.21 -20.78 -0.66
C ALA A 74 7.25 -19.76 -1.80
N ARG A 75 8.22 -19.93 -2.70
CA ARG A 75 8.41 -19.10 -3.91
C ARG A 75 8.50 -19.92 -5.19
N ASP A 76 8.45 -21.25 -5.08
CA ASP A 76 8.56 -22.14 -6.23
C ASP A 76 7.19 -22.32 -6.92
N PRO A 77 7.04 -21.88 -8.18
CA PRO A 77 5.83 -22.12 -8.96
C PRO A 77 5.49 -23.60 -9.11
N GLY A 78 6.49 -24.48 -9.20
CA GLY A 78 6.30 -25.92 -9.38
C GLY A 78 5.56 -26.57 -8.20
N ALA A 79 5.85 -26.12 -6.98
CA ALA A 79 5.14 -26.54 -5.78
C ALA A 79 3.77 -25.84 -5.59
N LEU A 80 3.64 -24.57 -6.00
CA LEU A 80 2.47 -23.74 -5.71
C LEU A 80 1.34 -23.89 -6.73
N LEU A 81 1.63 -24.00 -8.02
CA LEU A 81 0.61 -24.12 -9.08
C LEU A 81 -0.32 -25.34 -8.89
N PRO A 82 0.17 -26.54 -8.54
CA PRO A 82 -0.70 -27.69 -8.27
C PRO A 82 -1.66 -27.47 -7.09
N LEU A 83 -1.31 -26.59 -6.14
CA LEU A 83 -2.18 -26.26 -5.01
C LEU A 83 -3.33 -25.34 -5.38
N VAL A 84 -3.10 -24.38 -6.30
CA VAL A 84 -4.13 -23.45 -6.77
C VAL A 84 -5.33 -24.21 -7.34
N THR A 85 -5.09 -25.34 -8.02
CA THR A 85 -6.11 -26.19 -8.66
C THR A 85 -6.45 -27.47 -7.89
N ARG A 86 -5.84 -27.69 -6.71
CA ARG A 86 -6.08 -28.90 -5.90
C ARG A 86 -7.52 -28.98 -5.45
N ARG A 87 -8.19 -30.14 -5.61
CA ARG A 87 -9.58 -30.36 -5.18
C ARG A 87 -9.75 -30.23 -3.66
N GLU A 88 -10.91 -29.75 -3.18
CA GLU A 88 -11.10 -29.42 -1.74
C GLU A 88 -11.14 -30.67 -0.88
N GLU A 89 -11.61 -31.78 -1.44
CA GLU A 89 -11.66 -33.08 -0.78
C GLU A 89 -10.25 -33.60 -0.43
N ARG A 90 -9.23 -33.16 -1.17
CA ARG A 90 -7.82 -33.52 -0.94
C ARG A 90 -7.10 -32.56 0.01
N ILE A 91 -7.84 -31.64 0.63
CA ILE A 91 -7.36 -30.75 1.69
C ILE A 91 -8.13 -31.10 2.95
N THR A 92 -7.47 -31.33 4.07
CA THR A 92 -8.17 -31.62 5.33
C THR A 92 -8.95 -30.39 5.81
N ALA A 93 -9.89 -30.57 6.75
CA ALA A 93 -10.38 -29.44 7.52
C ALA A 93 -9.21 -28.78 8.29
N TYR A 94 -9.34 -27.50 8.63
CA TYR A 94 -8.30 -26.82 9.37
C TYR A 94 -8.15 -27.39 10.78
N GLU A 95 -6.94 -27.77 11.15
CA GLU A 95 -6.57 -28.26 12.47
C GLU A 95 -6.35 -27.08 13.42
N LEU A 96 -7.38 -26.73 14.19
CA LEU A 96 -7.29 -25.69 15.22
C LEU A 96 -6.38 -26.14 16.36
N GLY A 97 -5.36 -25.32 16.66
CA GLY A 97 -4.58 -25.46 17.88
C GLY A 97 -5.37 -25.00 19.12
N PRO A 98 -5.00 -25.46 20.33
CA PRO A 98 -5.66 -25.04 21.58
C PRO A 98 -5.65 -23.53 21.85
N ALA A 99 -4.70 -22.80 21.25
CA ALA A 99 -4.51 -21.36 21.41
C ALA A 99 -5.08 -20.52 20.23
N GLU A 100 -5.88 -21.13 19.35
CA GLU A 100 -6.47 -20.45 18.19
C GLU A 100 -7.98 -20.23 18.42
N PRO A 101 -8.38 -19.09 19.01
CA PRO A 101 -9.79 -18.80 19.26
C PRO A 101 -10.46 -18.32 17.97
N GLY A 102 -11.36 -19.13 17.42
CA GLY A 102 -12.17 -18.70 16.30
C GLY A 102 -12.74 -19.85 15.47
N PRO A 103 -13.57 -19.53 14.48
CA PRO A 103 -13.99 -20.52 13.50
C PRO A 103 -12.78 -20.97 12.68
N ALA A 104 -12.79 -22.26 12.32
CA ALA A 104 -11.79 -22.82 11.43
C ALA A 104 -11.89 -22.17 10.04
N PRO A 105 -10.77 -21.72 9.42
CA PRO A 105 -10.80 -21.14 8.08
C PRO A 105 -11.24 -22.18 7.03
N PRO A 106 -11.84 -21.72 5.91
CA PRO A 106 -12.27 -22.62 4.85
C PRO A 106 -11.06 -23.20 4.10
N ARG A 107 -11.21 -24.43 3.57
CA ARG A 107 -10.18 -25.12 2.79
C ARG A 107 -9.73 -24.33 1.56
N SER A 108 -10.63 -23.55 0.97
CA SER A 108 -10.35 -22.66 -0.16
C SER A 108 -9.23 -21.65 0.13
N LEU A 109 -9.01 -21.28 1.40
CA LEU A 109 -7.94 -20.35 1.79
C LEU A 109 -6.55 -20.86 1.41
N VAL A 110 -6.31 -22.18 1.44
CA VAL A 110 -5.04 -22.79 1.00
C VAL A 110 -4.72 -22.43 -0.44
N ARG A 111 -5.73 -22.50 -1.32
CA ARG A 111 -5.58 -22.16 -2.74
C ARG A 111 -5.32 -20.68 -2.94
N SER A 112 -6.04 -19.84 -2.20
CA SER A 112 -5.87 -18.38 -2.25
C SER A 112 -4.50 -17.95 -1.75
N LEU A 113 -3.99 -18.55 -0.67
CA LEU A 113 -2.64 -18.33 -0.18
C LEU A 113 -1.59 -18.79 -1.20
N ALA A 114 -1.76 -19.97 -1.80
CA ALA A 114 -0.86 -20.45 -2.83
C ALA A 114 -0.82 -19.50 -4.04
N LEU A 115 -1.99 -19.01 -4.46
CA LEU A 115 -2.12 -18.04 -5.54
C LEU A 115 -1.46 -16.71 -5.21
N ALA A 116 -1.64 -16.22 -3.98
CA ALA A 116 -1.05 -14.95 -3.52
C ALA A 116 0.48 -15.00 -3.40
N SER A 117 1.05 -16.18 -3.14
CA SER A 117 2.50 -16.39 -3.10
C SER A 117 3.15 -16.42 -4.48
N LEU A 118 2.37 -16.55 -5.56
CA LEU A 118 2.85 -16.54 -6.93
C LEU A 118 3.00 -15.10 -7.47
N PRO A 119 4.18 -14.71 -7.97
CA PRO A 119 4.37 -13.39 -8.58
C PRO A 119 3.66 -13.34 -9.95
N ALA A 120 2.40 -12.89 -9.94
CA ALA A 120 1.50 -12.90 -11.10
C ALA A 120 2.10 -12.28 -12.38
N PRO A 121 2.76 -11.10 -12.37
CA PRO A 121 3.41 -10.56 -13.57
C PRO A 121 4.52 -11.47 -14.13
N TRP A 122 5.31 -12.08 -13.25
CA TRP A 122 6.40 -12.97 -13.66
C TRP A 122 5.86 -14.26 -14.29
N LEU A 123 4.83 -14.87 -13.70
CA LEU A 123 4.18 -16.05 -14.28
C LEU A 123 3.63 -15.77 -15.67
N MET A 124 2.99 -14.61 -15.85
CA MET A 124 2.43 -14.20 -17.14
C MET A 124 3.49 -14.13 -18.25
N SER A 125 4.73 -13.75 -17.91
CA SER A 125 5.82 -13.58 -18.88
C SER A 125 6.72 -14.81 -19.04
N HIS A 126 6.78 -15.71 -18.05
CA HIS A 126 7.82 -16.73 -17.98
C HIS A 126 7.34 -18.17 -17.77
N HIS A 127 6.04 -18.42 -17.50
CA HIS A 127 5.53 -19.76 -17.21
C HIS A 127 4.25 -20.07 -18.01
N PRO A 128 4.31 -20.90 -19.06
CA PRO A 128 3.15 -21.16 -19.93
C PRO A 128 1.92 -21.72 -19.22
N GLU A 129 2.04 -22.77 -18.39
CA GLU A 129 0.89 -23.31 -17.66
C GLU A 129 0.33 -22.31 -16.64
N GLY A 130 1.22 -21.59 -15.95
CA GLY A 130 0.83 -20.51 -15.04
C GLY A 130 0.04 -19.43 -15.78
N ARG A 131 0.54 -18.95 -16.92
CA ARG A 131 -0.15 -17.96 -17.77
C ARG A 131 -1.55 -18.44 -18.16
N GLN A 132 -1.69 -19.68 -18.62
CA GLN A 132 -2.99 -20.24 -19.00
C GLN A 132 -3.96 -20.27 -17.81
N LEU A 133 -3.53 -20.80 -16.66
CA LEU A 133 -4.34 -20.86 -15.45
C LEU A 133 -4.80 -19.47 -14.99
N LEU A 134 -3.90 -18.49 -14.99
CA LEU A 134 -4.23 -17.12 -14.58
C LEU A 134 -5.24 -16.48 -15.55
N LEU A 135 -5.09 -16.70 -16.86
CA LEU A 135 -6.01 -16.18 -17.88
C LEU A 135 -7.41 -16.79 -17.77
N GLU A 136 -7.51 -18.10 -17.55
CA GLU A 136 -8.78 -18.80 -17.32
C GLU A 136 -9.48 -18.20 -16.10
N ARG A 137 -8.78 -18.12 -14.96
CA ARG A 137 -9.34 -17.55 -13.73
C ARG A 137 -9.74 -16.08 -13.87
N LEU A 138 -8.95 -15.28 -14.57
CA LEU A 138 -9.26 -13.86 -14.82
C LEU A 138 -10.53 -13.67 -15.65
N ARG A 139 -10.92 -14.64 -16.48
CA ARG A 139 -12.12 -14.61 -17.34
C ARG A 139 -13.37 -15.09 -16.64
N ASP A 140 -13.26 -16.12 -15.79
CA ASP A 140 -14.42 -16.78 -15.17
C ASP A 140 -15.21 -15.89 -14.19
N GLY A 141 -14.74 -14.68 -13.89
CA GLY A 141 -15.52 -13.65 -13.18
C GLY A 141 -15.89 -14.01 -11.73
N GLY A 142 -15.20 -15.00 -11.14
CA GLY A 142 -15.51 -15.61 -9.83
C GLY A 142 -15.31 -14.70 -8.60
N ASP A 143 -14.78 -15.27 -7.51
CA ASP A 143 -14.57 -14.58 -6.23
C ASP A 143 -13.80 -13.27 -6.42
N ALA A 144 -14.39 -12.15 -5.95
CA ALA A 144 -13.79 -10.82 -6.06
C ALA A 144 -12.41 -10.74 -5.40
N ARG A 145 -12.21 -11.46 -4.29
CA ARG A 145 -10.95 -11.46 -3.55
C ARG A 145 -9.83 -12.11 -4.37
N GLU A 146 -10.17 -13.23 -5.03
CA GLU A 146 -9.25 -13.90 -5.94
C GLU A 146 -8.93 -13.02 -7.16
N GLN A 147 -9.94 -12.39 -7.76
CA GLN A 147 -9.73 -11.47 -8.89
C GLN A 147 -8.83 -10.28 -8.53
N LEU A 148 -8.91 -9.77 -7.29
CA LEU A 148 -8.02 -8.73 -6.81
C LEU A 148 -6.56 -9.20 -6.70
N LEU A 149 -6.32 -10.46 -6.29
CA LEU A 149 -4.97 -11.05 -6.33
C LEU A 149 -4.43 -11.10 -7.76
N LEU A 150 -5.28 -11.51 -8.69
CA LEU A 150 -4.91 -11.71 -10.09
C LEU A 150 -4.79 -10.43 -10.90
N HIS A 151 -5.27 -9.30 -10.39
CA HIS A 151 -5.26 -8.03 -11.12
C HIS A 151 -3.86 -7.65 -11.62
N GLY A 152 -2.80 -7.93 -10.85
CA GLY A 152 -1.42 -7.67 -11.30
C GLY A 152 -1.06 -8.39 -12.60
N ALA A 153 -1.56 -9.62 -12.81
CA ALA A 153 -1.38 -10.35 -14.08
C ALA A 153 -2.14 -9.69 -15.23
N ALA A 154 -3.36 -9.20 -15.00
CA ALA A 154 -4.13 -8.51 -16.02
C ALA A 154 -3.46 -7.19 -16.45
N ALA A 155 -2.93 -6.41 -15.50
CA ALA A 155 -2.18 -5.20 -15.81
C ALA A 155 -0.92 -5.49 -16.63
N ALA A 156 -0.17 -6.55 -16.28
CA ALA A 156 0.98 -6.99 -17.06
C ALA A 156 0.58 -7.42 -18.49
N LEU A 157 -0.54 -8.14 -18.64
CA LEU A 157 -1.08 -8.55 -19.94
C LEU A 157 -1.47 -7.34 -20.81
N PHE A 158 -2.13 -6.34 -20.24
CA PHE A 158 -2.52 -5.13 -20.96
C PHE A 158 -1.29 -4.30 -21.37
N GLN A 159 -0.31 -4.17 -20.49
CA GLN A 159 0.96 -3.51 -20.83
C GLN A 159 1.72 -4.24 -21.94
N GLU A 160 1.76 -5.58 -21.91
CA GLU A 160 2.34 -6.41 -22.98
C GLU A 160 1.60 -6.18 -24.30
N ALA A 161 0.27 -6.26 -24.30
CA ALA A 161 -0.56 -6.07 -25.50
C ALA A 161 -0.48 -4.63 -26.06
N ALA A 162 -0.23 -3.64 -25.20
CA ALA A 162 -0.03 -2.25 -25.60
C ALA A 162 1.41 -1.94 -26.07
N ARG A 163 2.38 -2.82 -25.77
CA ARG A 163 3.78 -2.72 -26.22
C ARG A 163 3.97 -3.59 -27.48
N GLY A 164 3.68 -3.05 -28.67
CA GLY A 164 4.05 -3.70 -29.93
C GLY A 164 3.05 -3.51 -31.07
N ASP A 165 3.07 -4.49 -31.99
CA ASP A 165 2.26 -4.54 -33.22
C ASP A 165 0.75 -4.32 -32.93
N PRO A 166 0.10 -3.35 -33.60
CA PRO A 166 -1.34 -3.09 -33.50
C PRO A 166 -2.23 -4.33 -33.63
N ALA A 167 -1.82 -5.37 -34.37
CA ALA A 167 -2.57 -6.62 -34.50
C ALA A 167 -2.76 -7.36 -33.16
N ARG A 168 -1.78 -7.28 -32.24
CA ARG A 168 -1.87 -7.89 -30.89
C ARG A 168 -2.88 -7.18 -29.98
N ALA A 169 -3.09 -5.88 -30.22
CA ALA A 169 -4.08 -5.07 -29.52
C ALA A 169 -5.53 -5.30 -30.00
N GLN A 170 -5.74 -6.04 -31.10
CA GLN A 170 -7.07 -6.27 -31.68
C GLN A 170 -7.58 -7.72 -31.53
N GLY A 171 -6.69 -8.72 -31.47
CA GLY A 171 -7.06 -10.15 -31.42
C GLY A 171 -6.51 -10.97 -30.25
N GLY A 172 -5.79 -10.34 -29.30
CA GLY A 172 -5.08 -11.04 -28.22
C GLY A 172 -5.90 -11.37 -26.98
N ALA A 173 -5.24 -12.00 -26.00
CA ALA A 173 -5.83 -12.33 -24.70
C ALA A 173 -6.22 -11.07 -23.89
N GLY A 174 -5.51 -9.95 -24.06
CA GLY A 174 -5.82 -8.66 -23.42
C GLY A 174 -7.18 -8.09 -23.83
N PRO A 175 -7.42 -7.81 -25.13
CA PRO A 175 -8.73 -7.38 -25.61
C PRO A 175 -9.87 -8.33 -25.23
N SER A 176 -9.64 -9.64 -25.33
CA SER A 176 -10.63 -10.65 -24.94
C SER A 176 -10.97 -10.59 -23.44
N LEU A 177 -9.97 -10.38 -22.58
CA LEU A 177 -10.17 -10.21 -21.14
C LEU A 177 -10.97 -8.94 -20.84
N LEU A 178 -10.65 -7.82 -21.50
CA LEU A 178 -11.34 -6.56 -21.28
C LEU A 178 -12.82 -6.62 -21.69
N ARG A 179 -13.12 -7.29 -22.81
CA ARG A 179 -14.51 -7.57 -23.24
C ARG A 179 -15.26 -8.41 -22.21
N ALA A 180 -14.60 -9.41 -21.60
CA ALA A 180 -15.22 -10.23 -20.56
C ALA A 180 -15.47 -9.44 -19.25
N TRP A 181 -14.62 -8.47 -18.94
CA TRP A 181 -14.76 -7.65 -17.74
C TRP A 181 -15.92 -6.66 -17.79
N LEU A 182 -16.27 -6.10 -18.96
CA LEU A 182 -17.31 -5.07 -19.06
C LEU A 182 -18.68 -5.54 -18.55
N PRO A 183 -19.21 -6.72 -18.98
CA PRO A 183 -20.46 -7.25 -18.40
C PRO A 183 -20.34 -7.59 -16.91
N ASP A 184 -19.20 -8.12 -16.46
CA ASP A 184 -18.98 -8.43 -15.04
C ASP A 184 -18.97 -7.17 -14.18
N LEU A 185 -18.32 -6.10 -14.65
CA LEU A 185 -18.33 -4.79 -13.99
C LEU A 185 -19.73 -4.22 -13.90
N ALA A 186 -20.47 -4.22 -15.02
CA ALA A 186 -21.86 -3.77 -15.04
C ALA A 186 -22.71 -4.53 -14.01
N ARG A 187 -22.58 -5.86 -13.95
CA ARG A 187 -23.29 -6.71 -12.97
C ARG A 187 -22.88 -6.39 -11.53
N ARG A 188 -21.60 -6.20 -11.24
CA ARG A 188 -21.10 -5.91 -9.88
C ARG A 188 -21.57 -4.55 -9.37
N LEU A 189 -21.61 -3.55 -10.24
CA LEU A 189 -22.06 -2.20 -9.88
C LEU A 189 -23.53 -2.17 -9.43
N GLU A 190 -24.37 -3.03 -10.01
CA GLU A 190 -25.78 -3.22 -9.60
C GLU A 190 -25.92 -4.18 -8.40
N GLY A 191 -24.84 -4.80 -7.95
CA GLY A 191 -24.82 -5.75 -6.85
C GLY A 191 -24.93 -5.09 -5.46
N PRO A 192 -25.05 -5.89 -4.39
CA PRO A 192 -25.09 -5.38 -3.03
C PRO A 192 -23.76 -4.70 -2.67
N ALA A 193 -23.82 -3.80 -1.69
CA ALA A 193 -22.62 -3.15 -1.17
C ALA A 193 -21.64 -4.17 -0.61
N ASP A 194 -20.44 -4.20 -1.20
CA ASP A 194 -19.35 -5.10 -0.82
C ASP A 194 -18.01 -4.39 -1.04
N PRO A 195 -17.23 -4.09 0.03
CA PRO A 195 -15.93 -3.42 -0.09
C PRO A 195 -14.95 -4.13 -1.02
N VAL A 196 -15.01 -5.46 -1.11
CA VAL A 196 -14.12 -6.25 -1.98
C VAL A 196 -14.49 -6.05 -3.45
N SER A 197 -15.75 -6.27 -3.79
CA SER A 197 -16.25 -6.06 -5.16
C SER A 197 -16.10 -4.61 -5.59
N LEU A 198 -16.24 -3.64 -4.67
CA LEU A 198 -16.00 -2.24 -4.94
C LEU A 198 -14.52 -1.95 -5.25
N GLU A 199 -13.57 -2.45 -4.46
CA GLU A 199 -12.14 -2.30 -4.77
C GLU A 199 -11.80 -2.92 -6.13
N LEU A 200 -12.36 -4.09 -6.45
CA LEU A 200 -12.16 -4.72 -7.76
C LEU A 200 -12.74 -3.87 -8.89
N ALA A 201 -13.97 -3.39 -8.74
CA ALA A 201 -14.65 -2.58 -9.73
C ALA A 201 -13.88 -1.28 -10.02
N ILE A 202 -13.43 -0.59 -8.97
CA ILE A 202 -12.62 0.63 -9.09
C ILE A 202 -11.33 0.36 -9.88
N ARG A 203 -10.58 -0.69 -9.52
CA ARG A 203 -9.30 -0.93 -10.20
C ARG A 203 -9.48 -1.35 -11.67
N ARG A 204 -10.45 -2.21 -11.95
CA ARG A 204 -10.76 -2.60 -13.34
C ARG A 204 -11.34 -1.47 -14.17
N LEU A 205 -12.10 -0.54 -13.58
CA LEU A 205 -12.61 0.63 -14.28
C LEU A 205 -11.46 1.53 -14.76
N ALA A 206 -10.40 1.66 -13.96
CA ALA A 206 -9.19 2.37 -14.37
C ALA A 206 -8.53 1.69 -15.59
N ASP A 207 -8.37 0.36 -15.58
CA ASP A 207 -7.86 -0.39 -16.73
C ASP A 207 -8.77 -0.28 -17.97
N VAL A 208 -10.09 -0.32 -17.78
CA VAL A 208 -11.08 -0.11 -18.84
C VAL A 208 -10.92 1.25 -19.50
N GLY A 209 -10.69 2.30 -18.71
CA GLY A 209 -10.35 3.63 -19.25
C GLY A 209 -9.05 3.60 -20.05
N ALA A 210 -7.98 3.14 -19.40
CA ALA A 210 -6.62 3.15 -19.93
C ALA A 210 -6.45 2.38 -21.26
N TYR A 211 -7.17 1.26 -21.40
CA TYR A 211 -6.98 0.32 -22.51
C TYR A 211 -8.21 0.16 -23.41
N GLY A 212 -9.40 0.60 -22.99
CA GLY A 212 -10.66 0.33 -23.69
C GLY A 212 -10.69 0.81 -25.13
N ALA A 213 -10.30 2.07 -25.36
CA ALA A 213 -10.20 2.63 -26.70
C ALA A 213 -9.16 1.88 -27.57
N ARG A 214 -8.01 1.53 -26.99
CA ARG A 214 -6.91 0.84 -27.71
C ARG A 214 -7.26 -0.60 -28.08
N PHE A 215 -8.09 -1.27 -27.29
CA PHE A 215 -8.49 -2.67 -27.49
C PHE A 215 -9.85 -2.83 -28.18
N GLY A 216 -10.40 -1.73 -28.71
CA GLY A 216 -11.63 -1.75 -29.51
C GLY A 216 -12.90 -1.99 -28.72
N VAL A 217 -12.94 -1.60 -27.45
CA VAL A 217 -14.14 -1.64 -26.57
C VAL A 217 -14.52 -0.25 -26.04
N GLY A 218 -14.06 0.80 -26.74
CA GLY A 218 -14.26 2.19 -26.35
C GLY A 218 -15.74 2.58 -26.17
N PRO A 219 -16.65 2.26 -27.10
CA PRO A 219 -18.07 2.60 -26.97
C PRO A 219 -18.74 1.97 -25.74
N GLU A 220 -18.49 0.68 -25.50
CA GLU A 220 -19.07 -0.06 -24.37
C GLU A 220 -18.46 0.41 -23.03
N ALA A 221 -17.15 0.64 -23.01
CA ALA A 221 -16.45 1.22 -21.87
C ALA A 221 -17.00 2.62 -21.54
N ARG A 222 -17.20 3.47 -22.56
CA ARG A 222 -17.76 4.81 -22.40
C ARG A 222 -19.18 4.77 -21.86
N ALA A 223 -20.05 3.92 -22.42
CA ALA A 223 -21.42 3.76 -21.92
C ALA A 223 -21.46 3.33 -20.44
N LEU A 224 -20.56 2.43 -20.02
CA LEU A 224 -20.41 2.05 -18.61
C LEU A 224 -19.99 3.23 -17.74
N VAL A 225 -18.97 3.98 -18.17
CA VAL A 225 -18.43 5.16 -17.46
C VAL A 225 -19.47 6.27 -17.36
N ASP A 226 -20.13 6.63 -18.45
CA ASP A 226 -21.15 7.67 -18.50
C ASP A 226 -22.31 7.35 -17.57
N ARG A 227 -22.73 6.08 -17.46
CA ARG A 227 -23.74 5.66 -16.50
C ARG A 227 -23.30 5.88 -15.05
N ILE A 228 -22.05 5.56 -14.71
CA ILE A 228 -21.50 5.79 -13.36
C ILE A 228 -21.50 7.29 -13.06
N LEU A 229 -21.07 8.12 -14.01
CA LEU A 229 -21.00 9.57 -13.86
C LEU A 229 -22.40 10.21 -13.76
N ALA A 230 -23.35 9.76 -14.56
CA ALA A 230 -24.75 10.21 -14.48
C ALA A 230 -25.37 9.91 -13.11
N ALA A 231 -25.04 8.76 -12.53
CA ALA A 231 -25.42 8.40 -11.17
C ALA A 231 -24.53 9.06 -10.09
N ARG A 232 -23.54 9.88 -10.45
CA ARG A 232 -22.55 10.49 -9.54
C ARG A 232 -21.83 9.45 -8.67
N GLY A 233 -21.70 8.23 -9.18
CA GLY A 233 -21.17 7.06 -8.46
C GLY A 233 -22.11 6.45 -7.43
N GLU A 234 -23.32 6.98 -7.24
CA GLU A 234 -24.34 6.49 -6.28
C GLU A 234 -25.04 5.22 -6.80
N LEU A 235 -24.30 4.13 -6.87
CA LEU A 235 -24.76 2.83 -7.34
C LEU A 235 -24.98 1.85 -6.18
N PRO A 236 -25.80 0.79 -6.34
CA PRO A 236 -26.05 -0.21 -5.30
C PRO A 236 -24.79 -0.71 -4.57
N LEU A 237 -23.70 -0.97 -5.32
CA LEU A 237 -22.41 -1.42 -4.78
C LEU A 237 -21.76 -0.43 -3.79
N THR A 238 -22.12 0.85 -3.84
CA THR A 238 -21.51 1.92 -3.02
C THR A 238 -22.32 2.27 -1.77
N ARG A 239 -23.56 1.78 -1.65
CA ARG A 239 -24.48 2.18 -0.59
C ARG A 239 -23.96 1.75 0.79
N GLY A 240 -23.94 2.67 1.74
CA GLY A 240 -23.49 2.39 3.12
C GLY A 240 -21.97 2.29 3.30
N ILE A 241 -21.16 2.45 2.24
CA ILE A 241 -19.69 2.53 2.34
C ILE A 241 -19.29 4.00 2.27
N ALA A 242 -18.81 4.55 3.38
CA ALA A 242 -18.43 5.96 3.47
C ALA A 242 -17.38 6.33 2.40
N GLY A 243 -17.67 7.36 1.60
CA GLY A 243 -16.78 7.84 0.52
C GLY A 243 -16.83 7.03 -0.78
N ALA A 244 -17.52 5.88 -0.84
CA ALA A 244 -17.48 4.98 -2.00
C ALA A 244 -18.02 5.57 -3.31
N ALA A 245 -19.18 6.24 -3.26
CA ALA A 245 -19.79 6.84 -4.45
C ALA A 245 -18.86 7.88 -5.09
N ARG A 246 -18.25 8.71 -4.24
CA ARG A 246 -17.24 9.67 -4.66
C ARG A 246 -16.06 8.96 -5.32
N ASP A 247 -15.42 8.03 -4.61
CA ASP A 247 -14.21 7.35 -5.11
C ASP A 247 -14.47 6.64 -6.45
N LEU A 248 -15.65 6.04 -6.61
CA LEU A 248 -16.06 5.43 -7.88
C LEU A 248 -16.25 6.47 -8.99
N ALA A 249 -16.90 7.60 -8.70
CA ALA A 249 -17.06 8.69 -9.67
C ALA A 249 -15.70 9.28 -10.08
N GLU A 250 -14.76 9.47 -9.15
CA GLU A 250 -13.41 9.97 -9.47
C GLU A 250 -12.68 9.05 -10.44
N VAL A 251 -12.71 7.73 -10.21
CA VAL A 251 -12.08 6.78 -11.12
C VAL A 251 -12.81 6.71 -12.45
N ALA A 252 -14.13 6.84 -12.48
CA ALA A 252 -14.91 6.93 -13.71
C ALA A 252 -14.51 8.16 -14.55
N ARG A 253 -14.21 9.30 -13.92
CA ARG A 253 -13.72 10.51 -14.63
C ARG A 253 -12.34 10.28 -15.23
N GLY A 254 -11.43 9.69 -14.46
CA GLY A 254 -10.12 9.29 -14.96
C GLY A 254 -10.24 8.35 -16.16
N ALA A 255 -11.15 7.39 -16.08
CA ALA A 255 -11.43 6.46 -17.16
C ALA A 255 -12.04 7.14 -18.39
N LEU A 256 -12.99 8.06 -18.23
CA LEU A 256 -13.58 8.83 -19.34
C LEU A 256 -12.49 9.62 -20.08
N HIS A 257 -11.63 10.32 -19.33
CA HIS A 257 -10.53 11.08 -19.89
C HIS A 257 -9.57 10.19 -20.70
N ASP A 258 -9.24 9.00 -20.19
CA ASP A 258 -8.38 8.05 -20.90
C ASP A 258 -9.03 7.52 -22.19
N LEU A 259 -10.36 7.34 -22.18
CA LEU A 259 -11.12 6.95 -23.38
C LEU A 259 -11.15 8.08 -24.42
N ASP A 260 -11.29 9.33 -23.98
CA ASP A 260 -11.27 10.52 -24.84
C ASP A 260 -9.88 10.85 -25.39
N ILE A 261 -8.83 10.55 -24.61
CA ILE A 261 -7.43 10.83 -24.95
C ILE A 261 -6.57 9.56 -24.75
N PRO A 262 -6.67 8.56 -25.64
CA PRO A 262 -6.08 7.23 -25.45
C PRO A 262 -4.55 7.21 -25.34
N ARG A 263 -3.86 8.32 -25.61
CA ARG A 263 -2.39 8.44 -25.53
C ARG A 263 -1.87 8.76 -24.13
N ARG A 264 -2.70 9.27 -23.22
CA ARG A 264 -2.30 9.67 -21.86
C ARG A 264 -3.21 8.97 -20.86
N SER A 265 -2.72 7.92 -20.17
CA SER A 265 -3.55 7.12 -19.25
C SER A 265 -3.39 7.51 -17.78
N ALA A 266 -4.52 7.65 -17.09
CA ALA A 266 -4.83 7.82 -15.68
C ALA A 266 -3.78 7.24 -14.77
N ALA A 267 -2.69 7.96 -14.42
CA ALA A 267 -1.83 7.40 -13.39
C ALA A 267 -2.61 7.46 -12.06
N PRO A 268 -2.48 6.46 -11.17
CA PRO A 268 -3.10 6.52 -9.85
C PRO A 268 -2.74 7.79 -9.05
N VAL A 269 -1.62 8.44 -9.39
CA VAL A 269 -1.16 9.70 -8.79
C VAL A 269 -1.99 10.92 -9.25
N ASP A 270 -2.64 10.81 -10.41
CA ASP A 270 -3.46 11.86 -11.02
C ASP A 270 -4.89 11.86 -10.44
N LEU A 271 -5.28 10.79 -9.73
CA LEU A 271 -6.61 10.64 -9.13
C LEU A 271 -6.60 11.04 -7.65
N PRO A 272 -7.73 11.54 -7.11
CA PRO A 272 -7.84 11.83 -5.69
C PRO A 272 -7.54 10.61 -4.82
N PRO A 273 -6.89 10.80 -3.66
CA PRO A 273 -6.77 9.73 -2.70
C PRO A 273 -8.19 9.28 -2.30
N PRO A 274 -8.42 7.96 -2.17
CA PRO A 274 -9.74 7.46 -1.82
C PRO A 274 -10.13 7.96 -0.43
N ARG A 275 -11.41 8.34 -0.29
CA ARG A 275 -11.98 8.72 1.02
C ARG A 275 -12.41 7.53 1.84
N ARG A 276 -12.66 6.39 1.20
CA ARG A 276 -13.00 5.14 1.89
C ARG A 276 -11.75 4.43 2.41
N ASP A 277 -11.96 3.59 3.41
CA ASP A 277 -10.98 2.56 3.75
C ASP A 277 -10.87 1.57 2.59
N ARG A 278 -9.64 1.41 2.11
CA ARG A 278 -9.37 0.51 0.99
C ARG A 278 -9.34 -0.92 1.48
N PHE A 279 -10.03 -1.82 0.76
CA PHE A 279 -9.84 -3.24 0.97
C PHE A 279 -8.44 -3.65 0.49
N ARG A 280 -7.62 -4.17 1.40
CA ARG A 280 -6.27 -4.68 1.18
C ARG A 280 -6.32 -6.19 1.26
N VAL A 281 -6.21 -6.84 0.11
CA VAL A 281 -6.28 -8.31 -0.02
C VAL A 281 -5.39 -9.05 1.00
N PHE A 282 -4.17 -8.57 1.21
CA PHE A 282 -3.26 -9.11 2.20
C PHE A 282 -3.74 -8.75 3.62
N GLY A 283 -3.70 -7.48 4.02
CA GLY A 283 -4.02 -7.08 5.39
C GLY A 283 -5.43 -7.43 5.89
N ASP A 284 -6.46 -7.35 5.04
CA ASP A 284 -7.86 -7.47 5.44
C ASP A 284 -8.45 -8.86 5.14
N TRP A 285 -7.71 -9.76 4.47
CA TRP A 285 -8.18 -11.14 4.19
C TRP A 285 -7.11 -12.21 4.40
N LEU A 286 -6.01 -12.18 3.64
CA LEU A 286 -5.03 -13.28 3.68
C LEU A 286 -4.13 -13.27 4.91
N ASP A 287 -3.84 -12.09 5.45
CA ASP A 287 -3.04 -11.85 6.65
C ASP A 287 -3.92 -11.64 7.88
N ALA A 288 -5.21 -11.39 7.70
CA ALA A 288 -6.19 -11.47 8.79
C ALA A 288 -6.07 -12.87 9.41
N GLU A 289 -5.87 -12.94 10.74
CA GLU A 289 -5.60 -14.20 11.43
C GLU A 289 -6.65 -15.25 11.07
N PRO A 290 -6.28 -16.34 10.33
CA PRO A 290 -7.22 -17.33 9.80
C PRO A 290 -8.10 -17.99 10.86
N ALA A 291 -7.66 -17.97 12.12
CA ALA A 291 -8.39 -18.51 13.27
C ALA A 291 -8.22 -17.63 14.54
N GLY A 292 -7.94 -16.32 14.39
CA GLY A 292 -7.81 -15.41 15.53
C GLY A 292 -6.69 -15.72 16.53
N GLY A 293 -5.84 -16.71 16.23
CA GLY A 293 -4.74 -17.21 17.06
C GLY A 293 -3.75 -16.13 17.48
N LYS A 294 -3.87 -15.69 18.73
CA LYS A 294 -2.83 -14.90 19.39
C LYS A 294 -1.90 -15.85 20.12
N VAL A 295 -0.60 -15.68 19.90
CA VAL A 295 0.40 -16.35 20.73
C VAL A 295 0.13 -15.96 22.19
N ALA A 296 0.17 -16.93 23.10
CA ALA A 296 0.01 -16.68 24.52
C ALA A 296 1.01 -15.60 24.97
N ALA A 297 0.56 -14.66 25.81
CA ALA A 297 1.41 -13.53 26.20
C ALA A 297 2.76 -13.98 26.81
N ALA A 298 2.78 -15.11 27.53
CA ALA A 298 4.01 -15.69 28.06
C ALA A 298 5.01 -16.10 26.97
N ASP A 299 4.55 -16.79 25.92
CA ASP A 299 5.38 -17.20 24.78
C ASP A 299 5.85 -15.99 23.96
N ALA A 300 4.97 -15.01 23.75
CA ALA A 300 5.32 -13.77 23.07
C ALA A 300 6.39 -12.98 23.86
N LEU A 301 6.25 -12.90 25.19
CA LEU A 301 7.26 -12.27 26.05
C LEU A 301 8.57 -13.05 26.09
N ALA A 302 8.54 -14.38 26.05
CA ALA A 302 9.74 -15.20 25.93
C ALA A 302 10.48 -14.86 24.62
N ARG A 303 9.76 -14.77 23.50
CA ARG A 303 10.33 -14.34 22.22
C ARG A 303 10.90 -12.93 22.28
N VAL A 304 10.19 -11.98 22.91
CA VAL A 304 10.70 -10.62 23.10
C VAL A 304 12.02 -10.61 23.87
N ARG A 305 12.17 -11.43 24.92
CA ARG A 305 13.44 -11.55 25.68
C ARG A 305 14.57 -12.12 24.83
N ASP A 306 14.30 -13.11 23.98
CA ASP A 306 15.30 -13.64 23.05
C ASP A 306 15.78 -12.56 22.06
N LEU A 307 14.84 -11.77 21.52
CA LEU A 307 15.13 -10.67 20.61
C LEU A 307 15.91 -9.54 21.31
N ASP A 308 15.62 -9.24 22.58
CA ASP A 308 16.39 -8.31 23.39
C ASP A 308 17.86 -8.79 23.55
N GLY A 309 18.05 -10.08 23.82
CA GLY A 309 19.39 -10.69 23.91
C GLY A 309 20.16 -10.63 22.58
N GLU A 310 19.47 -10.78 21.45
CA GLU A 310 20.07 -10.56 20.14
C GLU A 310 20.44 -9.10 19.90
N LEU A 311 19.55 -8.17 20.22
CA LEU A 311 19.85 -6.74 20.13
C LEU A 311 21.03 -6.35 21.03
N ALA A 312 21.32 -7.07 22.12
CA ALA A 312 22.50 -6.82 22.92
C ALA A 312 23.82 -7.27 22.23
N THR A 313 23.76 -8.24 21.33
CA THR A 313 24.95 -8.88 20.72
C THR A 313 25.23 -8.42 19.28
N LEU A 314 24.19 -8.00 18.55
CA LEU A 314 24.33 -7.57 17.16
C LEU A 314 25.07 -6.24 17.05
N ARG A 315 26.11 -6.21 16.22
CA ARG A 315 26.93 -5.01 15.99
C ARG A 315 26.47 -4.13 14.82
N PHE A 316 25.76 -4.70 13.85
CA PHE A 316 25.44 -4.02 12.58
C PHE A 316 24.02 -3.46 12.56
N ASN A 317 23.84 -2.20 12.14
CA ASN A 317 22.53 -1.53 12.21
C ASN A 317 21.45 -2.18 11.34
N PRO A 318 21.71 -2.68 10.11
CA PRO A 318 20.68 -3.36 9.32
C PRO A 318 20.13 -4.62 10.00
N SER A 319 21.00 -5.44 10.60
CA SER A 319 20.59 -6.64 11.35
C SER A 319 19.81 -6.26 12.61
N ARG A 320 20.23 -5.21 13.32
CA ARG A 320 19.53 -4.69 14.50
C ARG A 320 18.15 -4.15 14.14
N CYS A 321 18.05 -3.41 13.03
CA CYS A 321 16.76 -2.95 12.50
C CYS A 321 15.79 -4.10 12.26
N ARG A 322 16.25 -5.22 11.68
CA ARG A 322 15.40 -6.41 11.48
C ARG A 322 14.89 -7.00 12.79
N VAL A 323 15.77 -7.15 13.78
CA VAL A 323 15.37 -7.66 15.10
C VAL A 323 14.40 -6.69 15.79
N LEU A 324 14.55 -5.38 15.60
CA LEU A 324 13.59 -4.38 16.08
C LEU A 324 12.23 -4.48 15.39
N GLU A 325 12.20 -4.65 14.07
CA GLU A 325 10.94 -4.87 13.32
C GLU A 325 10.22 -6.11 13.84
N GLU A 326 10.96 -7.21 14.05
CA GLU A 326 10.40 -8.42 14.64
C GLU A 326 9.93 -8.20 16.08
N LEU A 327 10.71 -7.52 16.91
CA LEU A 327 10.32 -7.18 18.29
C LEU A 327 8.98 -6.43 18.30
N GLY A 328 8.76 -5.49 17.37
CA GLY A 328 7.49 -4.80 17.21
C GLY A 328 6.30 -5.71 16.89
N LEU A 329 6.52 -6.82 16.18
CA LEU A 329 5.47 -7.80 15.85
C LEU A 329 5.11 -8.72 17.03
N TRP A 330 6.08 -9.00 17.91
CA TRP A 330 5.90 -9.91 19.05
C TRP A 330 5.51 -9.23 20.35
N LEU A 331 5.67 -7.91 20.46
CA LEU A 331 5.33 -7.16 21.67
C LEU A 331 3.82 -7.23 21.97
N PRO A 332 3.41 -7.82 23.12
CA PRO A 332 2.01 -7.74 23.55
C PRO A 332 1.60 -6.27 23.81
N PRO A 333 0.33 -5.89 23.58
CA PRO A 333 -0.14 -4.50 23.74
C PRO A 333 0.21 -3.85 25.09
N ASP A 334 0.02 -4.59 26.20
CA ASP A 334 0.33 -4.09 27.54
C ASP A 334 1.83 -3.84 27.73
N GLU A 335 2.67 -4.67 27.12
CA GLU A 335 4.13 -4.51 27.17
C GLU A 335 4.62 -3.40 26.24
N ALA A 336 3.98 -3.25 25.07
CA ALA A 336 4.28 -2.20 24.11
C ALA A 336 4.14 -0.81 24.74
N SER A 337 3.07 -0.57 25.51
CA SER A 337 2.86 0.69 26.23
C SER A 337 3.95 0.98 27.26
N ARG A 338 4.37 -0.04 28.02
CA ARG A 338 5.45 0.07 29.03
C ARG A 338 6.81 0.34 28.39
N ARG A 339 7.11 -0.31 27.27
CA ARG A 339 8.41 -0.23 26.59
C ARG A 339 8.53 0.90 25.58
N PHE A 340 7.44 1.61 25.27
CA PHE A 340 7.44 2.67 24.27
C PHE A 340 8.56 3.69 24.48
N ASP A 341 8.73 4.21 25.70
CA ASP A 341 9.76 5.22 25.98
C ASP A 341 11.17 4.63 25.87
N ALA A 342 11.38 3.36 26.23
CA ALA A 342 12.66 2.66 26.08
C ALA A 342 13.01 2.39 24.61
N LEU A 343 12.01 2.19 23.75
CA LEU A 343 12.21 2.07 22.30
C LEU A 343 12.53 3.42 21.66
N VAL A 344 11.91 4.49 22.17
CA VAL A 344 12.03 5.85 21.63
C VAL A 344 13.27 6.57 22.14
N ALA A 345 13.70 6.36 23.39
CA ALA A 345 14.85 7.09 23.96
C ALA A 345 16.14 7.00 23.12
N PRO A 346 16.54 5.83 22.57
CA PRO A 346 17.75 5.72 21.73
C PRO A 346 17.66 6.44 20.39
N VAL A 347 16.46 6.88 19.98
CA VAL A 347 16.26 7.68 18.77
C VAL A 347 16.82 9.10 18.94
N PHE A 348 16.94 9.58 20.18
CA PHE A 348 17.32 10.95 20.46
C PHE A 348 18.67 11.01 21.21
N ASP A 349 19.43 12.06 20.91
CA ASP A 349 20.59 12.49 21.68
C ASP A 349 20.30 13.90 22.24
N GLY A 350 19.71 13.92 23.44
CA GLY A 350 19.08 15.12 23.99
C GLY A 350 17.92 15.59 23.09
N GLU A 351 18.08 16.78 22.49
CA GLU A 351 17.12 17.34 21.56
C GLU A 351 17.29 16.84 20.12
N ARG A 352 18.47 16.29 19.78
CA ARG A 352 18.79 15.89 18.40
C ARG A 352 18.23 14.52 18.07
N VAL A 353 17.74 14.34 16.85
CA VAL A 353 17.36 13.06 16.29
C VAL A 353 18.60 12.36 15.76
N ARG A 354 18.88 11.14 16.22
CA ARG A 354 19.96 10.32 15.68
C ARG A 354 19.60 9.86 14.27
N LEU A 355 20.53 10.04 13.34
CA LEU A 355 20.38 9.61 11.97
C LEU A 355 21.14 8.30 11.74
N SER A 356 20.52 7.18 12.10
CA SER A 356 21.06 5.84 11.87
C SER A 356 19.95 4.89 11.41
N THR A 357 20.32 3.79 10.75
CA THR A 357 19.36 2.76 10.32
C THR A 357 18.57 2.24 11.52
N GLU A 358 19.23 2.01 12.66
CA GLU A 358 18.58 1.56 13.88
C GLU A 358 17.57 2.59 14.41
N ALA A 359 17.96 3.87 14.47
CA ALA A 359 17.08 4.92 14.99
C ALA A 359 15.80 5.04 14.15
N LEU A 360 15.90 5.04 12.82
CA LEU A 360 14.73 5.07 11.93
C LEU A 360 13.84 3.83 12.10
N CYS A 361 14.42 2.64 12.30
CA CYS A 361 13.63 1.44 12.54
C CYS A 361 12.92 1.46 13.90
N ARG A 362 13.58 1.97 14.96
CA ARG A 362 12.94 2.21 16.26
C ARG A 362 11.75 3.16 16.14
N MET A 363 11.91 4.27 15.40
CA MET A 363 10.80 5.20 15.13
C MET A 363 9.65 4.50 14.42
N ARG A 364 9.94 3.75 13.35
CA ARG A 364 8.93 3.03 12.55
C ARG A 364 8.16 2.03 13.39
N VAL A 365 8.85 1.26 14.23
CA VAL A 365 8.25 0.29 15.16
C VAL A 365 7.38 1.03 16.16
N ALA A 366 7.92 2.03 16.86
CA ALA A 366 7.20 2.78 17.88
C ALA A 366 5.89 3.42 17.35
N LEU A 367 5.92 4.00 16.15
CA LEU A 367 4.74 4.61 15.52
C LEU A 367 3.69 3.59 15.06
N ARG A 368 4.01 2.29 15.05
CA ARG A 368 3.10 1.19 14.67
C ARG A 368 2.66 0.33 15.84
N LEU A 369 3.22 0.52 17.03
CA LEU A 369 2.86 -0.31 18.19
C LEU A 369 1.39 -0.14 18.56
N ASP A 370 0.71 -1.28 18.64
CA ASP A 370 -0.63 -1.39 19.22
C ASP A 370 -0.54 -1.38 20.75
N GLY A 371 -1.59 -0.92 21.41
CA GLY A 371 -1.62 -0.77 22.88
C GLY A 371 -0.95 0.49 23.42
N VAL A 372 -0.26 1.26 22.58
CA VAL A 372 0.27 2.58 22.94
C VAL A 372 -0.78 3.65 22.71
N ASP A 373 -0.96 4.51 23.72
CA ASP A 373 -1.84 5.69 23.64
C ASP A 373 -1.58 6.51 22.37
N GLU A 374 -2.66 6.94 21.71
CA GLU A 374 -2.59 7.66 20.45
C GLU A 374 -1.86 9.00 20.61
N ALA A 375 -2.10 9.74 21.70
CA ALA A 375 -1.47 11.03 21.93
C ALA A 375 0.05 10.91 22.11
N ARG A 376 0.54 9.84 22.75
CA ARG A 376 1.99 9.55 22.82
C ARG A 376 2.61 9.34 21.45
N ARG A 377 1.94 8.60 20.56
CA ARG A 377 2.42 8.36 19.19
C ARG A 377 2.37 9.63 18.33
N VAL A 378 1.31 10.43 18.46
CA VAL A 378 1.18 11.73 17.78
C VAL A 378 2.26 12.71 18.25
N LYS A 379 2.57 12.74 19.55
CA LYS A 379 3.66 13.58 20.09
C LYS A 379 5.02 13.20 19.50
N LEU A 380 5.33 11.91 19.40
CA LEU A 380 6.55 11.44 18.72
C LEU A 380 6.55 11.84 17.24
N LEU A 381 5.44 11.61 16.53
CA LEU A 381 5.28 11.95 15.13
C LEU A 381 5.51 13.46 14.88
N LEU A 382 4.90 14.33 15.68
CA LEU A 382 5.09 15.78 15.62
C LEU A 382 6.53 16.19 15.89
N ARG A 383 7.18 15.59 16.89
CA ARG A 383 8.60 15.86 17.19
C ARG A 383 9.51 15.51 16.01
N LEU A 384 9.25 14.38 15.34
CA LEU A 384 10.04 13.93 14.19
C LEU A 384 9.80 14.79 12.95
N MET A 385 8.54 15.15 12.67
CA MET A 385 8.20 15.99 11.51
C MET A 385 8.68 17.44 11.66
N SER A 386 8.71 17.95 12.90
CA SER A 386 9.13 19.32 13.22
C SER A 386 10.64 19.49 13.40
N ALA A 387 11.41 18.40 13.36
CA ALA A 387 12.86 18.46 13.54
C ALA A 387 13.51 19.29 12.42
N THR A 388 14.23 20.33 12.80
CA THR A 388 15.03 21.15 11.88
C THR A 388 16.30 20.40 11.45
N PRO A 389 16.95 20.78 10.33
CA PRO A 389 18.21 20.16 9.93
C PRO A 389 19.29 20.20 11.02
N ALA A 390 19.35 21.26 11.84
CA ALA A 390 20.28 21.39 12.96
C ALA A 390 19.96 20.46 14.15
N GLN A 391 18.71 20.01 14.26
CA GLN A 391 18.26 19.02 15.23
C GLN A 391 18.41 17.59 14.71
N ILE A 392 18.89 17.38 13.47
CA ILE A 392 19.17 16.05 12.95
C ILE A 392 20.69 15.82 13.05
N GLY A 393 21.08 14.76 13.75
CA GLY A 393 22.47 14.36 13.88
C GLY A 393 23.11 14.01 12.53
N ALA A 394 24.43 14.01 12.48
CA ALA A 394 25.15 13.51 11.31
C ALA A 394 24.79 12.03 11.07
N PRO A 395 24.77 11.56 9.79
CA PRO A 395 24.59 10.15 9.49
C PRO A 395 25.60 9.31 10.26
N ASP A 396 25.11 8.35 11.05
CA ASP A 396 25.95 7.43 11.79
C ASP A 396 26.49 6.38 10.83
N THR A 397 27.75 6.53 10.44
CA THR A 397 28.47 5.56 9.59
C THR A 397 29.11 4.44 10.41
N ARG A 398 29.03 4.49 11.75
CA ARG A 398 29.61 3.47 12.63
C ARG A 398 28.63 2.30 12.71
N GLY A 399 29.01 1.17 12.12
CA GLY A 399 28.20 -0.06 12.15
C GLY A 399 27.32 -0.29 10.92
N ASP A 400 27.38 0.61 9.93
CA ASP A 400 26.88 0.36 8.58
C ASP A 400 28.00 -0.24 7.72
N GLU A 401 27.67 -1.19 6.83
CA GLU A 401 28.61 -1.53 5.76
C GLU A 401 28.93 -0.24 4.98
N PRO A 402 30.19 0.00 4.56
CA PRO A 402 30.59 1.23 3.87
C PRO A 402 29.80 1.50 2.58
N ARG A 403 28.99 0.53 2.12
CA ARG A 403 27.90 0.69 1.18
C ARG A 403 26.81 -0.30 1.60
N PRO A 404 25.65 0.10 2.12
CA PRO A 404 24.57 -0.86 2.29
C PRO A 404 24.20 -1.34 0.89
N ALA A 405 24.41 -2.63 0.58
CA ALA A 405 24.01 -3.22 -0.70
C ALA A 405 22.49 -3.11 -0.96
N LEU A 406 21.71 -2.67 0.04
CA LEU A 406 20.26 -2.84 0.15
C LEU A 406 19.52 -1.64 0.77
N ALA A 407 20.16 -0.50 1.09
CA ALA A 407 19.48 0.65 1.68
C ALA A 407 19.77 1.95 0.91
N THR A 408 18.72 2.74 0.69
CA THR A 408 18.84 4.14 0.24
C THR A 408 19.74 4.91 1.21
N PRO A 409 20.64 5.79 0.75
CA PRO A 409 21.47 6.60 1.65
C PRO A 409 20.61 7.31 2.69
N LEU A 410 20.97 7.19 3.97
CA LEU A 410 20.27 7.88 5.04
C LEU A 410 20.65 9.35 5.04
N ASP A 411 19.63 10.19 4.98
CA ASP A 411 19.76 11.65 5.01
C ASP A 411 18.74 12.27 5.98
N ALA A 412 18.85 13.58 6.20
CA ALA A 412 17.93 14.30 7.07
C ALA A 412 16.45 14.17 6.62
N ALA A 413 16.20 14.02 5.32
CA ALA A 413 14.85 13.86 4.79
C ALA A 413 14.22 12.51 5.17
N SER A 414 15.05 11.49 5.42
CA SER A 414 14.60 10.15 5.82
C SER A 414 13.80 10.15 7.12
N VAL A 415 14.18 10.97 8.11
CA VAL A 415 13.47 11.12 9.39
C VAL A 415 12.03 11.58 9.16
N ALA A 416 11.89 12.69 8.43
CA ALA A 416 10.58 13.26 8.18
C ALA A 416 9.73 12.40 7.22
N ALA A 417 10.36 11.68 6.29
CA ALA A 417 9.67 10.74 5.41
C ALA A 417 9.04 9.56 6.17
N GLU A 418 9.74 8.97 7.15
CA GLU A 418 9.18 7.89 7.98
C GLU A 418 7.97 8.37 8.79
N ALA A 419 8.06 9.57 9.38
CA ALA A 419 6.95 10.18 10.10
C ALA A 419 5.76 10.49 9.16
N ALA A 420 6.01 11.04 7.96
CA ALA A 420 4.97 11.30 6.96
C ALA A 420 4.27 10.00 6.51
N ARG A 421 5.01 8.90 6.32
CA ARG A 421 4.42 7.59 6.01
C ARG A 421 3.55 7.07 7.16
N ALA A 422 3.91 7.35 8.41
CA ALA A 422 3.08 6.98 9.56
C ALA A 422 1.78 7.79 9.62
N LEU A 423 1.86 9.10 9.36
CA LEU A 423 0.67 9.97 9.26
C LEU A 423 -0.26 9.53 8.12
N ALA A 424 0.29 9.21 6.93
CA ALA A 424 -0.49 8.76 5.79
C ALA A 424 -1.31 7.48 6.05
N ARG A 425 -0.88 6.65 7.01
CA ARG A 425 -1.63 5.45 7.45
C ARG A 425 -2.68 5.76 8.53
N ASN A 426 -2.65 6.95 9.12
CA ASN A 426 -3.47 7.34 10.26
C ASN A 426 -4.05 8.75 10.07
N LEU A 427 -4.61 9.05 8.90
CA LEU A 427 -5.13 10.38 8.58
C LEU A 427 -6.22 10.86 9.56
N GLY A 428 -6.95 9.94 10.19
CA GLY A 428 -7.92 10.27 11.25
C GLY A 428 -7.31 10.94 12.49
N TRP A 429 -5.98 10.90 12.69
CA TRP A 429 -5.31 11.65 13.75
C TRP A 429 -5.45 13.17 13.55
N ILE A 430 -5.58 13.64 12.31
CA ILE A 430 -5.72 15.06 11.98
C ILE A 430 -7.01 15.64 12.56
N ASP A 431 -8.09 14.84 12.59
CA ASP A 431 -9.39 15.27 13.09
C ASP A 431 -9.43 15.29 14.63
N ARG A 432 -8.56 14.53 15.31
CA ARG A 432 -8.57 14.35 16.78
C ARG A 432 -7.49 15.12 17.54
N HIS A 433 -6.42 15.55 16.86
CA HIS A 433 -5.26 16.19 17.50
C HIS A 433 -5.04 17.60 16.95
N ALA A 434 -5.49 18.60 17.71
CA ALA A 434 -5.42 20.00 17.32
C ALA A 434 -3.98 20.47 17.00
N ASP A 435 -2.98 20.03 17.77
CA ASP A 435 -1.57 20.40 17.55
C ASP A 435 -1.03 19.85 16.23
N LEU A 436 -1.41 18.62 15.87
CA LEU A 436 -1.05 18.00 14.58
C LEU A 436 -1.67 18.77 13.42
N ARG A 437 -2.95 19.11 13.56
CA ARG A 437 -3.69 19.90 12.57
C ARG A 437 -3.08 21.29 12.39
N ALA A 438 -2.80 22.01 13.47
CA ALA A 438 -2.17 23.33 13.43
C ALA A 438 -0.78 23.28 12.77
N TRP A 439 0.02 22.25 13.05
CA TRP A 439 1.30 22.05 12.38
C TRP A 439 1.11 21.83 10.87
N LEU A 440 0.16 20.97 10.47
CA LEU A 440 -0.14 20.69 9.06
C LEU A 440 -0.67 21.92 8.32
N GLU A 441 -1.51 22.75 8.95
CA GLU A 441 -1.97 24.03 8.40
C GLU A 441 -0.78 24.94 8.07
N ALA A 442 0.13 25.13 9.02
CA ALA A 442 1.32 25.94 8.84
C ALA A 442 2.24 25.39 7.73
N GLN A 443 2.40 24.07 7.68
CA GLN A 443 3.20 23.44 6.61
C GLN A 443 2.52 23.55 5.25
N ALA A 444 1.20 23.38 5.15
CA ALA A 444 0.48 23.43 3.88
C ALA A 444 0.56 24.79 3.18
N LEU A 445 0.69 25.86 3.97
CA LEU A 445 0.91 27.25 3.51
C LEU A 445 2.36 27.52 3.09
N ALA A 446 3.32 26.72 3.55
CA ALA A 446 4.72 26.96 3.26
C ALA A 446 5.06 26.63 1.79
N PRO A 447 6.01 27.35 1.18
CA PRO A 447 6.52 26.98 -0.14
C PRO A 447 7.20 25.61 -0.07
N VAL A 448 7.12 24.83 -1.15
CA VAL A 448 7.85 23.55 -1.23
C VAL A 448 9.35 23.86 -1.25
N PRO A 449 10.13 23.36 -0.28
CA PRO A 449 11.56 23.62 -0.27
C PRO A 449 12.25 23.06 -1.53
N PRO A 450 13.34 23.69 -2.00
CA PRO A 450 14.10 23.17 -3.12
C PRO A 450 14.68 21.79 -2.83
N GLY A 451 14.69 20.92 -3.85
CA GLY A 451 15.37 19.62 -3.82
C GLY A 451 14.43 18.40 -3.75
N GLY A 452 14.88 17.30 -4.37
CA GLY A 452 14.13 16.04 -4.48
C GLY A 452 13.65 15.46 -3.14
N PRO A 453 14.48 15.38 -2.08
CA PRO A 453 14.05 14.82 -0.80
C PRO A 453 12.94 15.63 -0.10
N ALA A 454 12.99 16.95 -0.20
CA ALA A 454 11.93 17.82 0.33
C ALA A 454 10.62 17.64 -0.44
N ALA A 455 10.67 17.59 -1.78
CA ALA A 455 9.51 17.30 -2.61
C ALA A 455 8.91 15.91 -2.33
N ALA A 456 9.75 14.89 -2.12
CA ALA A 456 9.31 13.55 -1.75
C ALA A 456 8.56 13.53 -0.40
N ARG A 457 9.02 14.29 0.60
CA ARG A 457 8.31 14.49 1.87
C ARG A 457 6.95 15.13 1.65
N TRP A 458 6.92 16.21 0.87
CA TRP A 458 5.69 16.94 0.56
C TRP A 458 4.65 16.06 -0.13
N ARG A 459 5.08 15.23 -1.09
CA ARG A 459 4.21 14.24 -1.72
C ARG A 459 3.56 13.30 -0.71
N LEU A 460 4.32 12.81 0.27
CA LEU A 460 3.79 11.92 1.30
C LEU A 460 2.78 12.61 2.23
N LEU A 461 2.94 13.91 2.46
CA LEU A 461 2.05 14.72 3.30
C LEU A 461 0.84 15.26 2.57
N GLN A 462 0.83 15.23 1.23
CA GLN A 462 -0.24 15.81 0.41
C GLN A 462 -1.66 15.33 0.80
N PRO A 463 -1.92 14.02 1.07
CA PRO A 463 -3.23 13.58 1.56
C PRO A 463 -3.62 14.21 2.91
N ALA A 464 -2.65 14.46 3.79
CA ALA A 464 -2.89 15.12 5.06
C ALA A 464 -3.24 16.60 4.87
N PHE A 465 -2.57 17.30 3.95
CA PHE A 465 -2.91 18.69 3.64
C PHE A 465 -4.29 18.84 3.01
N GLU A 466 -4.67 17.93 2.12
CA GLU A 466 -6.02 17.90 1.55
C GLU A 466 -7.10 17.63 2.61
N ARG A 467 -6.81 16.77 3.59
CA ARG A 467 -7.71 16.55 4.73
C ARG A 467 -7.93 17.84 5.53
N VAL A 468 -6.86 18.62 5.78
CA VAL A 468 -6.93 19.93 6.44
C VAL A 468 -7.77 20.92 5.62
N VAL A 469 -7.52 21.01 4.31
CA VAL A 469 -8.31 21.88 3.40
C VAL A 469 -9.79 21.47 3.41
N ALA A 470 -10.09 20.18 3.32
CA ALA A 470 -11.45 19.67 3.33
C ALA A 470 -12.17 19.96 4.66
N LEU A 471 -11.46 19.86 5.80
CA LEU A 471 -11.98 20.22 7.11
C LEU A 471 -12.37 21.71 7.14
N HIS A 472 -11.46 22.59 6.72
CA HIS A 472 -11.72 24.03 6.73
C HIS A 472 -12.72 24.51 5.68
N ALA A 473 -12.91 23.76 4.59
CA ALA A 473 -13.91 24.03 3.55
C ALA A 473 -15.27 23.36 3.84
N SER A 474 -15.42 22.62 4.94
CA SER A 474 -16.63 21.84 5.23
C SER A 474 -17.83 22.67 5.72
N GLY A 475 -17.59 23.89 6.21
CA GLY A 475 -18.60 24.71 6.89
C GLY A 475 -19.00 24.21 8.29
N GLY A 476 -18.29 23.22 8.83
CA GLY A 476 -18.49 22.72 10.21
C GLY A 476 -17.97 23.67 11.30
N PRO A 477 -18.15 23.33 12.59
CA PRO A 477 -17.81 24.21 13.72
C PRO A 477 -16.32 24.60 13.80
N GLU A 478 -15.43 23.70 13.37
CA GLU A 478 -13.98 23.95 13.32
C GLU A 478 -13.52 24.50 11.95
N ALA A 479 -14.45 24.71 11.01
CA ALA A 479 -14.12 25.17 9.67
C ALA A 479 -13.69 26.64 9.68
N ARG A 480 -12.63 26.93 8.92
CA ARG A 480 -12.06 28.27 8.74
C ARG A 480 -11.86 28.50 7.25
N PRO A 481 -12.91 28.89 6.49
CA PRO A 481 -12.85 28.98 5.04
C PRO A 481 -11.68 29.82 4.50
N GLU A 482 -11.28 30.85 5.24
CA GLU A 482 -10.11 31.69 4.98
C GLU A 482 -8.79 30.90 4.97
N VAL A 483 -8.63 29.90 5.85
CA VAL A 483 -7.44 29.04 5.89
C VAL A 483 -7.41 28.13 4.66
N ALA A 484 -8.54 27.51 4.30
CA ALA A 484 -8.64 26.71 3.08
C ALA A 484 -8.29 27.53 1.83
N ARG A 485 -8.81 28.78 1.73
CA ARG A 485 -8.49 29.69 0.62
C ARG A 485 -7.01 30.04 0.57
N ALA A 486 -6.42 30.36 1.73
CA ALA A 486 -5.00 30.71 1.81
C ALA A 486 -4.10 29.55 1.38
N ILE A 487 -4.41 28.31 1.80
CA ILE A 487 -3.66 27.11 1.40
C ILE A 487 -3.75 26.91 -0.12
N LEU A 488 -4.95 26.95 -0.69
CA LEU A 488 -5.14 26.73 -2.13
C LEU A 488 -4.45 27.82 -2.97
N ARG A 489 -4.48 29.09 -2.54
CA ARG A 489 -3.72 30.17 -3.21
C ARG A 489 -2.22 29.96 -3.13
N GLY A 490 -1.70 29.60 -1.95
CA GLY A 490 -0.28 29.27 -1.79
C GLY A 490 0.15 28.10 -2.67
N TRP A 491 -0.74 27.13 -2.94
CA TRP A 491 -0.47 26.04 -3.87
C TRP A 491 -0.40 26.51 -5.32
N MET A 492 -1.29 27.40 -5.76
CA MET A 492 -1.21 28.01 -7.10
C MET A 492 0.12 28.75 -7.29
N GLU A 493 0.52 29.57 -6.32
CA GLU A 493 1.80 30.29 -6.34
C GLU A 493 2.99 29.33 -6.38
N SER A 494 2.96 28.27 -5.58
CA SER A 494 4.05 27.31 -5.56
C SER A 494 4.13 26.47 -6.84
N VAL A 495 3.02 26.22 -7.54
CA VAL A 495 3.02 25.61 -8.88
C VAL A 495 3.66 26.57 -9.90
N ARG A 496 3.25 27.84 -9.94
CA ARG A 496 3.87 28.87 -10.80
C ARG A 496 5.38 28.95 -10.57
N ALA A 497 5.81 28.93 -9.31
CA ALA A 497 7.23 28.98 -8.96
C ALA A 497 8.00 27.75 -9.46
N ALA A 498 7.41 26.55 -9.36
CA ALA A 498 8.03 25.30 -9.83
C ALA A 498 8.17 25.28 -11.36
N GLU A 499 7.15 25.74 -12.09
CA GLU A 499 7.16 25.89 -13.55
C GLU A 499 8.20 26.90 -14.01
N ALA A 500 8.22 28.10 -13.42
CA ALA A 500 9.18 29.15 -13.75
C ALA A 500 10.63 28.72 -13.55
N GLN A 501 10.87 27.85 -12.56
CA GLN A 501 12.19 27.29 -12.27
C GLN A 501 12.49 25.99 -13.03
N GLN A 502 11.61 25.55 -13.93
CA GLN A 502 11.70 24.29 -14.70
C GLN A 502 11.85 23.02 -13.84
N ARG A 503 11.47 23.09 -12.55
CA ARG A 503 11.58 21.98 -11.60
C ARG A 503 10.50 20.92 -11.77
N VAL A 504 9.49 21.16 -12.59
CA VAL A 504 8.43 20.17 -12.89
C VAL A 504 8.99 18.91 -13.56
N SER A 505 10.15 19.03 -14.20
CA SER A 505 10.88 17.89 -14.77
C SER A 505 11.53 16.97 -13.72
N ASP A 506 11.74 17.46 -12.48
CA ASP A 506 12.18 16.63 -11.37
C ASP A 506 11.00 15.75 -10.90
N ALA A 507 11.13 14.42 -11.02
CA ALA A 507 10.01 13.50 -10.78
C ALA A 507 9.25 13.72 -9.46
N PRO A 508 9.91 13.90 -8.28
CA PRO A 508 9.19 14.18 -7.03
C PRO A 508 8.44 15.51 -7.03
N MET A 509 8.97 16.54 -7.69
CA MET A 509 8.33 17.85 -7.76
C MET A 509 7.16 17.85 -8.74
N GLY A 510 7.31 17.19 -9.89
CA GLY A 510 6.22 16.99 -10.84
C GLY A 510 5.02 16.28 -10.19
N GLU A 511 5.26 15.29 -9.34
CA GLU A 511 4.19 14.62 -8.57
C GLU A 511 3.51 15.55 -7.56
N VAL A 512 4.24 16.45 -6.89
CA VAL A 512 3.66 17.45 -5.99
C VAL A 512 2.81 18.47 -6.77
N VAL A 513 3.31 18.94 -7.91
CA VAL A 513 2.57 19.88 -8.79
C VAL A 513 1.27 19.24 -9.27
N ASN A 514 1.33 18.01 -9.78
CA ASN A 514 0.14 17.28 -10.25
C ASN A 514 -0.90 17.10 -9.13
N ALA A 515 -0.45 16.71 -7.94
CA ALA A 515 -1.35 16.50 -6.82
C ALA A 515 -2.02 17.81 -6.36
N ARG A 516 -1.30 18.94 -6.40
CA ARG A 516 -1.85 20.26 -6.09
C ARG A 516 -2.82 20.76 -7.15
N LEU A 517 -2.48 20.65 -8.44
CA LEU A 517 -3.39 20.98 -9.53
C LEU A 517 -4.73 20.28 -9.36
N ARG A 518 -4.68 18.97 -9.12
CA ARG A 518 -5.87 18.16 -8.83
C ARG A 518 -6.63 18.65 -7.59
N ALA A 519 -5.93 18.90 -6.49
CA ALA A 519 -6.56 19.31 -5.24
C ALA A 519 -7.22 20.71 -5.35
N LEU A 520 -6.69 21.60 -6.21
CA LEU A 520 -7.33 22.86 -6.56
C LEU A 520 -8.69 22.63 -7.22
N GLY A 521 -8.79 21.69 -8.17
CA GLY A 521 -10.06 21.32 -8.77
C GLY A 521 -11.07 20.76 -7.75
N GLU A 522 -10.61 19.86 -6.88
CA GLU A 522 -11.48 19.22 -5.88
C GLU A 522 -12.01 20.18 -4.80
N HIS A 523 -11.16 21.10 -4.33
CA HIS A 523 -11.46 21.93 -3.17
C HIS A 523 -11.78 23.39 -3.52
N GLY A 524 -11.45 23.84 -4.74
CA GLY A 524 -11.58 25.23 -5.17
C GLY A 524 -12.99 25.76 -5.02
N GLN A 525 -14.00 25.03 -5.50
CA GLN A 525 -15.39 25.47 -5.39
C GLN A 525 -15.87 25.53 -3.94
N ARG A 526 -15.54 24.52 -3.12
CA ARG A 526 -15.93 24.50 -1.68
C ARG A 526 -15.25 25.61 -0.89
N ALA A 527 -14.04 25.99 -1.28
CA ALA A 527 -13.34 27.13 -0.72
C ALA A 527 -13.85 28.48 -1.28
N GLY A 528 -14.76 28.50 -2.24
CA GLY A 528 -15.25 29.72 -2.89
C GLY A 528 -14.22 30.38 -3.82
N LEU A 529 -13.36 29.59 -4.45
CA LEU A 529 -12.31 30.01 -5.39
C LEU A 529 -12.54 29.48 -6.81
N ALA A 530 -13.78 29.12 -7.18
CA ALA A 530 -14.06 28.48 -8.47
C ALA A 530 -13.57 29.28 -9.68
N GLU A 531 -13.84 30.58 -9.74
CA GLU A 531 -13.39 31.43 -10.86
C GLU A 531 -11.87 31.59 -10.90
N GLU A 532 -11.25 31.84 -9.74
CA GLU A 532 -9.80 32.05 -9.62
C GLU A 532 -9.01 30.78 -9.98
N VAL A 533 -9.45 29.62 -9.45
CA VAL A 533 -8.85 28.32 -9.77
C VAL A 533 -9.13 27.95 -11.22
N GLY A 534 -10.33 28.24 -11.75
CA GLY A 534 -10.68 27.98 -13.14
C GLY A 534 -9.73 28.69 -14.10
N ALA A 535 -9.55 30.01 -13.92
CA ALA A 535 -8.61 30.80 -14.71
C ALA A 535 -7.17 30.26 -14.60
N PHE A 536 -6.75 29.88 -13.40
CA PHE A 536 -5.41 29.30 -13.16
C PHE A 536 -5.19 27.96 -13.89
N LEU A 537 -6.21 27.09 -13.91
CA LEU A 537 -6.13 25.79 -14.56
C LEU A 537 -6.25 25.92 -16.09
N ASP A 538 -6.99 26.90 -16.60
CA ASP A 538 -7.14 27.16 -18.04
C ASP A 538 -5.82 27.54 -18.71
N GLU A 539 -4.96 28.30 -18.01
CA GLU A 539 -3.57 28.57 -18.43
C GLU A 539 -2.76 27.28 -18.64
N ARG A 540 -3.14 26.19 -17.95
CA ARG A 540 -2.41 24.91 -17.87
C ARG A 540 -3.18 23.77 -18.51
N LYS A 541 -4.22 24.01 -19.31
CA LYS A 541 -5.05 22.96 -19.92
C LYS A 541 -4.30 21.92 -20.77
N SER A 542 -3.04 22.15 -21.10
CA SER A 542 -2.16 21.17 -21.75
C SER A 542 -1.63 20.09 -20.79
N GLU A 543 -1.62 20.38 -19.49
CA GLU A 543 -1.20 19.50 -18.41
C GLU A 543 -2.34 18.59 -17.98
N ARG A 544 -1.99 17.32 -17.81
CA ARG A 544 -2.97 16.26 -17.62
C ARG A 544 -3.74 16.39 -16.30
N ALA A 545 -3.06 16.73 -15.21
CA ALA A 545 -3.70 16.98 -13.92
C ALA A 545 -4.56 18.26 -13.93
N ALA A 546 -4.19 19.27 -14.71
CA ALA A 546 -4.98 20.49 -14.85
C ALA A 546 -6.30 20.24 -15.58
N VAL A 547 -6.32 19.40 -16.63
CA VAL A 547 -7.57 19.00 -17.31
C VAL A 547 -8.52 18.30 -16.34
N VAL A 548 -8.01 17.34 -15.56
CA VAL A 548 -8.80 16.64 -14.53
C VAL A 548 -9.31 17.64 -13.49
N ALA A 549 -8.46 18.55 -13.03
CA ALA A 549 -8.82 19.57 -12.06
C ALA A 549 -9.90 20.53 -12.56
N SER A 550 -9.81 21.03 -13.81
CA SER A 550 -10.82 21.93 -14.38
C SER A 550 -12.17 21.26 -14.47
N TYR A 551 -12.18 19.97 -14.77
CA TYR A 551 -13.39 19.17 -14.75
C TYR A 551 -13.94 18.97 -13.33
N LEU A 552 -13.10 18.68 -12.34
CA LEU A 552 -13.55 18.55 -10.95
C LEU A 552 -14.15 19.84 -10.40
N LEU A 553 -13.64 20.98 -10.85
CA LEU A 553 -14.11 22.29 -10.44
C LEU A 553 -15.50 22.65 -10.99
N SER A 554 -15.94 22.01 -12.07
CA SER A 554 -17.22 22.29 -12.73
C SER A 554 -18.39 21.44 -12.20
N LEU A 555 -18.14 20.58 -11.22
CA LEU A 555 -19.10 19.66 -10.60
C LEU A 555 -19.59 20.16 -9.24
#